data_AF-A0A2S9FCZ5-F1
#
_entry.id   AF-A0A2S9FCZ5-F1
#
_cell.length_a   1.000
_cell.length_b   1.000
_cell.length_c   1.000
_cell.angle_alpha   90.00
_cell.angle_beta   90.00
_cell.angle_gamma   90.00
#
_symmetry.space_group_name_H-M   'P 1'
#
loop_
_entity.id
_entity.type
_entity.pdbx_description
1 polymer ?
#
loop_
_entity_poly.entity_id
_entity_poly.type
_entity_poly.pdbx_seq_one_letter_code
_entity_poly.pdbx_strand_id
1 'polypeptide(L)'
;MAGDELKVDPTDLTNKATAIEGIPWGIDPAGVSLSEPDTLAATTAAMQNLKKNAAALGAEQKWGIAESERLAETLRLVAKAYKDVDEASRANIDATMPGGSSAPAPAPVPIGSNTLPAPQVPPAMDRFENVQAGREMLDPVETDNKLLEGDQAASLRAASAEWTANAVRLTEALRPFEIRMQNWEGVAAEAAYTKFKSFGGWLQALAGKWTQLAAEAEKLATAHDAAKAANSPVRAEYEALQTQLLTQGGLAAPGAKALQERMTQLYQESEEIRAA
;
A
#
# COMPACT_ATOMS: atom_id res chain seq x y z
N MET A 1 19.20 -1.47 44.99
CA MET A 1 18.66 -1.79 43.66
C MET A 1 17.49 -2.72 43.89
N ALA A 2 16.29 -2.17 44.10
CA ALA A 2 15.08 -3.00 44.08
C ALA A 2 14.97 -3.53 42.64
N GLY A 3 15.09 -4.84 42.46
CA GLY A 3 14.90 -5.43 41.14
C GLY A 3 13.46 -5.18 40.71
N ASP A 4 13.26 -4.65 39.51
CA ASP A 4 11.92 -4.48 38.94
C ASP A 4 11.18 -5.82 39.05
N GLU A 5 10.10 -5.83 39.81
CA GLU A 5 9.34 -7.02 40.15
C GLU A 5 8.67 -7.56 38.88
N LEU A 6 8.94 -8.82 38.54
CA LEU A 6 8.29 -9.49 37.41
C LEU A 6 6.83 -9.78 37.78
N LYS A 7 5.90 -9.06 37.15
CA LYS A 7 4.46 -9.36 37.19
C LYS A 7 4.02 -9.89 35.84
N VAL A 8 3.36 -11.06 35.83
CA VAL A 8 2.83 -11.63 34.59
C VAL A 8 1.54 -12.42 34.81
N ASP A 9 0.53 -12.16 33.98
CA ASP A 9 -0.54 -13.11 33.67
C ASP A 9 -0.29 -13.72 32.28
N PRO A 10 0.11 -15.01 32.18
CA PRO A 10 0.31 -15.67 30.90
C PRO A 10 -0.93 -15.66 29.99
N THR A 11 -2.13 -15.51 30.56
CA THR A 11 -3.39 -15.44 29.80
C THR A 11 -3.47 -14.14 28.99
N ASP A 12 -3.02 -13.01 29.55
CA ASP A 12 -2.98 -11.71 28.85
C ASP A 12 -2.11 -11.80 27.59
N LEU A 13 -0.94 -12.45 27.69
CA LEU A 13 -0.04 -12.70 26.56
C LEU A 13 -0.70 -13.54 25.47
N THR A 14 -1.39 -14.62 25.85
CA THR A 14 -2.11 -15.46 24.89
C THR A 14 -3.31 -14.75 24.26
N ASN A 15 -4.05 -13.94 25.02
CA ASN A 15 -5.16 -13.15 24.51
C ASN A 15 -4.68 -12.10 23.49
N LYS A 16 -3.55 -11.45 23.79
CA LYS A 16 -2.90 -10.51 22.87
C LYS A 16 -2.43 -11.20 21.59
N ALA A 17 -1.84 -12.39 21.69
CA ALA A 17 -1.45 -13.19 20.51
C ALA A 17 -2.67 -13.50 19.63
N THR A 18 -3.76 -13.98 20.23
CA THR A 18 -5.03 -14.24 19.53
C THR A 18 -5.61 -12.98 18.87
N ALA A 19 -5.51 -11.82 19.53
CA ALA A 19 -5.97 -10.56 18.96
C ALA A 19 -5.15 -10.11 17.73
N ILE A 20 -3.84 -10.37 17.73
CA ILE A 20 -2.95 -10.09 16.59
C ILE A 20 -3.27 -11.02 15.41
N GLU A 21 -3.47 -12.30 15.67
CA GLU A 21 -3.83 -13.26 14.60
C GLU A 21 -5.22 -13.04 14.04
N GLY A 22 -6.12 -12.48 14.85
CA GLY A 22 -7.46 -12.11 14.44
C GLY A 22 -7.55 -10.84 13.59
N ILE A 23 -6.43 -10.19 13.25
CA ILE A 23 -6.44 -8.97 12.44
C ILE A 23 -7.03 -9.28 11.05
N PRO A 24 -8.11 -8.59 10.64
CA PRO A 24 -8.72 -8.81 9.33
C PRO A 24 -7.96 -8.02 8.25
N TRP A 25 -6.87 -8.59 7.75
CA TRP A 25 -6.03 -7.95 6.73
C TRP A 25 -6.75 -7.65 5.40
N GLY A 26 -7.84 -8.36 5.11
CA GLY A 26 -8.64 -8.21 3.89
C GLY A 26 -8.02 -8.92 2.69
N ILE A 27 -8.52 -8.60 1.49
CA ILE A 27 -7.96 -9.08 0.23
C ILE A 27 -6.63 -8.38 -0.09
N ASP A 28 -5.80 -9.00 -0.94
CA ASP A 28 -4.52 -8.42 -1.39
C ASP A 28 -4.78 -7.13 -2.20
N PRO A 29 -4.47 -5.93 -1.66
CA PRO A 29 -4.71 -4.65 -2.35
C PRO A 29 -3.81 -4.46 -3.58
N ALA A 30 -2.69 -5.19 -3.69
CA ALA A 30 -1.86 -5.17 -4.88
C ALA A 30 -2.44 -6.03 -6.02
N GLY A 31 -3.43 -6.87 -5.73
CA GLY A 31 -4.14 -7.69 -6.71
C GLY A 31 -5.26 -6.97 -7.45
N VAL A 32 -5.48 -5.67 -7.18
CA VAL A 32 -6.50 -4.89 -7.89
C VAL A 32 -6.17 -4.80 -9.38
N SER A 33 -7.13 -5.15 -10.23
CA SER A 33 -6.96 -5.10 -11.68
C SER A 33 -6.98 -3.65 -12.17
N LEU A 34 -5.91 -3.25 -12.86
CA LEU A 34 -5.73 -1.92 -13.44
C LEU A 34 -5.68 -2.02 -14.98
N SER A 35 -6.66 -1.39 -15.62
CA SER A 35 -6.76 -1.22 -17.07
C SER A 35 -6.38 0.21 -17.45
N GLU A 36 -5.85 0.40 -18.65
CA GLU A 36 -5.46 1.72 -19.12
C GLU A 36 -6.72 2.56 -19.43
N PRO A 37 -6.76 3.84 -19.02
CA PRO A 37 -7.90 4.71 -19.28
C PRO A 37 -7.99 5.16 -20.73
N ASP A 38 -6.84 5.24 -21.41
CA ASP A 38 -6.64 5.59 -22.81
C ASP A 38 -5.43 4.84 -23.38
N THR A 39 -5.16 4.99 -24.69
CA THR A 39 -4.00 4.39 -25.39
C THR A 39 -2.83 5.37 -25.60
N LEU A 40 -2.75 6.49 -24.87
CA LEU A 40 -1.61 7.40 -24.95
C LEU A 40 -0.39 6.84 -24.22
N ALA A 41 0.79 6.97 -24.83
CA ALA A 41 2.04 6.43 -24.28
C ALA A 41 2.38 6.99 -22.87
N ALA A 42 2.06 8.26 -22.60
CA ALA A 42 2.28 8.88 -21.29
C ALA A 42 1.41 8.20 -20.21
N THR A 43 0.14 7.96 -20.52
CA THR A 43 -0.80 7.24 -19.66
C THR A 43 -0.34 5.82 -19.42
N THR A 44 0.04 5.07 -20.46
CA THR A 44 0.59 3.72 -20.33
C THR A 44 1.79 3.71 -19.36
N ALA A 45 2.75 4.63 -19.51
CA ALA A 45 3.91 4.73 -18.62
C ALA A 45 3.51 5.06 -17.17
N ALA A 46 2.59 6.00 -16.97
CA ALA A 46 2.08 6.35 -15.64
C ALA A 46 1.38 5.16 -14.97
N MET A 47 0.56 4.42 -15.72
CA MET A 47 -0.11 3.20 -15.26
C MET A 47 0.88 2.11 -14.85
N GLN A 48 1.98 1.93 -15.60
CA GLN A 48 3.04 0.98 -15.22
C GLN A 48 3.74 1.39 -13.91
N ASN A 49 4.01 2.69 -13.73
CA ASN A 49 4.57 3.19 -12.47
C ASN A 49 3.62 2.98 -11.29
N LEU A 50 2.32 3.19 -11.49
CA LEU A 50 1.32 2.95 -10.47
C LEU A 50 1.26 1.45 -10.07
N LYS A 51 1.29 0.55 -11.06
CA LYS A 51 1.37 -0.91 -10.85
C LYS A 51 2.62 -1.33 -10.06
N LYS A 52 3.78 -0.75 -10.38
CA LYS A 52 5.04 -0.99 -9.65
C LYS A 52 4.94 -0.56 -8.17
N ASN A 53 4.36 0.61 -7.91
CA ASN A 53 4.12 1.05 -6.53
C ASN A 53 3.16 0.11 -5.78
N ALA A 54 2.04 -0.27 -6.40
CA ALA A 54 1.08 -1.19 -5.80
C ALA A 54 1.74 -2.53 -5.45
N ALA A 55 2.55 -3.09 -6.35
CA ALA A 55 3.29 -4.32 -6.12
C ALA A 55 4.28 -4.21 -4.96
N ALA A 56 5.05 -3.10 -4.89
CA ALA A 56 5.98 -2.85 -3.81
C ALA A 56 5.27 -2.73 -2.45
N LEU A 57 4.20 -1.94 -2.37
CA LEU A 57 3.40 -1.82 -1.14
C LEU A 57 2.72 -3.13 -0.75
N GLY A 58 2.30 -3.94 -1.73
CA GLY A 58 1.77 -5.28 -1.49
C GLY A 58 2.81 -6.23 -0.90
N ALA A 59 4.06 -6.18 -1.37
CA ALA A 59 5.16 -6.96 -0.80
C ALA A 59 5.49 -6.53 0.64
N GLU A 60 5.52 -5.22 0.90
CA GLU A 60 5.64 -4.67 2.27
C GLU A 60 4.51 -5.16 3.17
N GLN A 61 3.25 -5.10 2.70
CA GLN A 61 2.10 -5.58 3.49
C GLN A 61 2.19 -7.08 3.80
N LYS A 62 2.64 -7.91 2.85
CA LYS A 62 2.88 -9.34 3.08
C LYS A 62 3.96 -9.58 4.13
N TRP A 63 5.03 -8.79 4.12
CA TRP A 63 6.04 -8.82 5.17
C TRP A 63 5.44 -8.47 6.53
N GLY A 64 4.61 -7.42 6.59
CA GLY A 64 3.91 -7.01 7.81
C GLY A 64 3.01 -8.10 8.38
N ILE A 65 2.22 -8.77 7.54
CA ILE A 65 1.36 -9.88 7.95
C ILE A 65 2.20 -10.98 8.58
N ALA A 66 3.24 -11.45 7.90
CA ALA A 66 4.10 -12.51 8.41
C ALA A 66 4.86 -12.11 9.69
N GLU A 67 5.33 -10.87 9.81
CA GLU A 67 5.95 -10.40 11.06
C GLU A 67 4.93 -10.31 12.21
N SER A 68 3.67 -9.96 11.92
CA SER A 68 2.61 -9.95 12.95
C SER A 68 2.35 -11.35 13.52
N GLU A 69 2.33 -12.38 12.67
CA GLU A 69 2.19 -13.78 13.08
C GLU A 69 3.37 -14.22 13.95
N ARG A 70 4.59 -13.81 13.58
CA ARG A 70 5.79 -14.09 14.40
C ARG A 70 5.75 -13.41 15.75
N LEU A 71 5.25 -12.18 15.83
CA LEU A 71 5.05 -11.49 17.10
C LEU A 71 4.03 -12.22 17.99
N ALA A 72 2.93 -12.71 17.41
CA ALA A 72 1.94 -13.51 18.12
C ALA A 72 2.51 -14.83 18.65
N GLU A 73 3.26 -15.56 17.82
CA GLU A 73 3.94 -16.81 18.24
C GLU A 73 4.97 -16.54 19.35
N THR A 74 5.72 -15.45 19.24
CA THR A 74 6.67 -15.05 20.28
C THR A 74 5.97 -14.79 21.62
N LEU A 75 4.80 -14.13 21.61
CA LEU A 75 4.00 -13.93 22.82
C LEU A 75 3.56 -15.27 23.44
N ARG A 76 3.20 -16.28 22.63
CA ARG A 76 2.87 -17.61 23.15
C ARG A 76 4.05 -18.32 23.77
N LEU A 77 5.22 -18.23 23.14
CA LEU A 77 6.45 -18.82 23.67
C LEU A 77 6.85 -18.18 25.01
N VAL A 78 6.70 -16.86 25.10
CA VAL A 78 6.91 -16.12 26.36
C VAL A 78 5.88 -16.53 27.42
N ALA A 79 4.59 -16.62 27.06
CA ALA A 79 3.55 -17.08 27.96
C ALA A 79 3.81 -18.50 28.49
N LYS A 80 4.27 -19.40 27.61
CA LYS A 80 4.66 -20.76 27.98
C LYS A 80 5.84 -20.75 28.96
N ALA A 81 6.89 -19.97 28.67
CA ALA A 81 8.05 -19.87 29.56
C ALA A 81 7.65 -19.39 30.96
N TYR A 82 6.74 -18.43 31.08
CA TYR A 82 6.23 -18.01 32.39
C TYR A 82 5.41 -19.08 33.10
N LYS A 83 4.60 -19.87 32.38
CA LYS A 83 3.89 -21.03 32.97
C LYS A 83 4.86 -22.09 33.48
N ASP A 84 5.92 -22.38 32.72
CA ASP A 84 6.95 -23.35 33.11
C ASP A 84 7.71 -22.86 34.38
N VAL A 85 7.97 -21.55 34.49
CA VAL A 85 8.55 -20.94 35.71
C VAL A 85 7.60 -21.07 36.90
N ASP A 86 6.30 -20.81 36.73
CA ASP A 86 5.30 -20.96 37.79
C ASP A 86 5.21 -22.42 38.28
N GLU A 87 5.20 -23.39 37.37
CA GLU A 87 5.17 -24.82 37.69
C GLU A 87 6.44 -25.26 38.44
N ALA A 88 7.62 -24.84 37.98
CA ALA A 88 8.89 -25.13 38.65
C ALA A 88 8.95 -24.48 40.06
N SER A 89 8.40 -23.28 40.20
CA SER A 89 8.33 -22.57 41.48
C SER A 89 7.38 -23.27 42.45
N ARG A 90 6.21 -23.71 41.97
CA ARG A 90 5.25 -24.52 42.75
C ARG A 90 5.89 -25.81 43.25
N ALA A 91 6.53 -26.57 42.37
CA ALA A 91 7.21 -27.82 42.73
C ALA A 91 8.29 -27.59 43.80
N ASN A 92 9.03 -26.48 43.73
CA ASN A 92 10.02 -26.13 44.74
C ASN A 92 9.36 -25.75 46.09
N ILE A 93 8.29 -24.95 46.07
CA ILE A 93 7.53 -24.63 47.29
C ILE A 93 7.01 -25.91 47.94
N ASP A 94 6.40 -26.81 47.17
CA ASP A 94 5.89 -28.10 47.65
C ASP A 94 6.99 -28.96 48.30
N ALA A 95 8.20 -28.95 47.71
CA ALA A 95 9.36 -29.66 48.24
C ALA A 95 9.93 -29.04 49.54
N THR A 96 9.66 -27.77 49.82
CA THR A 96 10.12 -27.07 51.04
C THR A 96 9.09 -27.09 52.19
N MET A 97 7.88 -27.61 51.96
CA MET A 97 6.89 -27.83 53.01
C MET A 97 7.35 -28.90 54.03
N PRO A 98 6.83 -28.89 55.28
CA PRO A 98 7.25 -29.84 56.32
C PRO A 98 7.11 -31.30 55.87
N GLY A 99 8.22 -32.04 55.86
CA GLY A 99 8.29 -33.43 55.36
C GLY A 99 8.84 -33.57 53.94
N GLY A 100 9.08 -32.46 53.23
CA GLY A 100 9.76 -32.43 51.95
C GLY A 100 11.29 -32.41 52.05
N SER A 101 11.96 -32.68 50.94
CA SER A 101 13.42 -32.62 50.80
C SER A 101 13.81 -31.30 50.14
N SER A 102 14.75 -30.55 50.73
CA SER A 102 15.15 -29.24 50.21
C SER A 102 15.59 -29.31 48.75
N ALA A 103 14.86 -28.65 47.85
CA ALA A 103 15.23 -28.54 46.44
C ALA A 103 16.03 -27.25 46.18
N PRO A 104 17.03 -27.27 45.29
CA PRO A 104 17.72 -26.06 44.85
C PRO A 104 16.77 -25.14 44.07
N ALA A 105 17.11 -23.85 44.02
CA ALA A 105 16.35 -22.87 43.25
C ALA A 105 16.23 -23.28 41.76
N PRO A 106 15.09 -23.02 41.10
CA PRO A 106 14.91 -23.37 39.69
C PRO A 106 15.94 -22.68 38.79
N ALA A 107 16.43 -23.39 37.77
CA ALA A 107 17.27 -22.80 36.74
C ALA A 107 16.46 -21.79 35.89
N PRO A 108 17.11 -20.80 35.25
CA PRO A 108 16.43 -19.92 34.30
C PRO A 108 15.76 -20.71 33.18
N VAL A 109 14.48 -20.44 32.91
CA VAL A 109 13.73 -21.09 31.83
C VAL A 109 13.97 -20.34 30.52
N PRO A 110 14.52 -20.99 29.47
CA PRO A 110 14.71 -20.36 28.18
C PRO A 110 13.36 -20.16 27.47
N ILE A 111 13.21 -19.04 26.78
CA ILE A 111 12.11 -18.86 25.83
C ILE A 111 12.39 -19.78 24.63
N GLY A 112 11.38 -20.55 24.22
CA GLY A 112 11.48 -21.43 23.05
C GLY A 112 11.81 -20.68 21.76
N SER A 113 12.26 -21.40 20.73
CA SER A 113 12.52 -20.79 19.42
C SER A 113 11.23 -20.55 18.66
N ASN A 114 11.11 -19.39 18.02
CA ASN A 114 10.01 -19.10 17.11
C ASN A 114 10.10 -20.03 15.88
N THR A 115 9.06 -20.83 15.67
CA THR A 115 8.99 -21.83 14.59
C THR A 115 8.61 -21.22 13.25
N LEU A 116 8.03 -20.01 13.25
CA LEU A 116 7.67 -19.29 12.05
C LEU A 116 8.93 -18.66 11.41
N PRO A 117 9.15 -18.90 10.10
CA PRO A 117 10.32 -18.39 9.41
C PRO A 117 10.31 -16.86 9.41
N ALA A 118 11.49 -16.24 9.45
CA ALA A 118 11.58 -14.80 9.30
C ALA A 118 11.00 -14.38 7.94
N PRO A 119 10.17 -13.32 7.90
CA PRO A 119 9.61 -12.85 6.65
C PRO A 119 10.72 -12.39 5.72
N GLN A 120 10.60 -12.75 4.44
CA GLN A 120 11.56 -12.32 3.42
C GLN A 120 11.47 -10.81 3.26
N VAL A 121 12.62 -10.14 3.31
CA VAL A 121 12.72 -8.69 3.08
C VAL A 121 12.13 -8.39 1.70
N PRO A 122 11.16 -7.46 1.58
CA PRO A 122 10.60 -7.07 0.30
C PRO A 122 11.71 -6.64 -0.68
N PRO A 123 11.62 -7.05 -1.95
CA PRO A 123 12.59 -6.61 -2.94
C PRO A 123 12.52 -5.09 -3.11
N ALA A 124 13.65 -4.49 -3.49
CA ALA A 124 13.65 -3.09 -3.88
C ALA A 124 12.69 -2.88 -5.06
N MET A 125 11.93 -1.78 -5.01
CA MET A 125 11.01 -1.43 -6.09
C MET A 125 11.78 -1.17 -7.39
N ASP A 126 11.24 -1.67 -8.49
CA ASP A 126 11.77 -1.40 -9.82
C ASP A 126 11.77 0.10 -10.14
N ARG A 127 12.69 0.51 -11.02
CA ARG A 127 12.76 1.90 -11.46
C ARG A 127 11.50 2.30 -12.21
N PHE A 128 11.11 3.55 -12.04
CA PHE A 128 10.00 4.13 -12.79
C PHE A 128 10.34 4.25 -14.27
N GLU A 129 9.32 4.00 -15.08
CA GLU A 129 9.31 4.40 -16.47
C GLU A 129 9.28 5.92 -16.56
N ASN A 130 9.95 6.44 -17.58
CA ASN A 130 9.90 7.86 -17.88
C ASN A 130 8.53 8.20 -18.49
N VAL A 131 7.81 9.14 -17.89
CA VAL A 131 6.50 9.61 -18.40
C VAL A 131 6.78 10.76 -19.37
N GLN A 132 6.56 10.53 -20.65
CA GLN A 132 6.73 11.53 -21.71
C GLN A 132 5.57 11.46 -22.70
N ALA A 133 5.20 12.62 -23.26
CA ALA A 133 4.41 12.66 -24.47
C ALA A 133 5.13 11.79 -25.53
N GLY A 134 4.44 10.78 -26.04
CA GLY A 134 5.03 9.85 -27.01
C GLY A 134 5.68 10.59 -28.19
N ARG A 135 6.65 9.96 -28.84
CA ARG A 135 7.33 10.55 -30.03
C ARG A 135 6.43 10.65 -31.26
N GLU A 136 5.23 10.09 -31.17
CA GLU A 136 4.23 10.13 -32.22
C GLU A 136 3.57 11.51 -32.23
N MET A 137 3.63 12.15 -33.39
CA MET A 137 2.96 13.41 -33.67
C MET A 137 1.53 13.05 -34.08
N LEU A 138 0.55 13.38 -33.24
CA LEU A 138 -0.86 13.03 -33.47
C LEU A 138 -1.66 14.28 -33.79
N ASP A 139 -2.54 14.19 -34.78
CA ASP A 139 -3.48 15.28 -34.97
C ASP A 139 -4.58 15.31 -33.87
N PRO A 140 -5.35 16.40 -33.76
CA PRO A 140 -6.40 16.50 -32.75
C PRO A 140 -7.43 15.36 -32.74
N VAL A 141 -7.72 14.78 -33.91
CA VAL A 141 -8.69 13.68 -34.06
C VAL A 141 -8.08 12.38 -33.57
N GLU A 142 -6.84 12.09 -33.95
CA GLU A 142 -6.10 10.91 -33.50
C GLU A 142 -5.88 10.94 -31.98
N THR A 143 -5.53 12.10 -31.43
CA THR A 143 -5.40 12.31 -29.98
C THR A 143 -6.70 12.01 -29.26
N ASP A 144 -7.82 12.54 -29.75
CA ASP A 144 -9.13 12.32 -29.13
C ASP A 144 -9.55 10.85 -29.21
N ASN A 145 -9.32 10.20 -30.35
CA ASN A 145 -9.62 8.78 -30.50
C ASN A 145 -8.83 7.94 -29.49
N LYS A 146 -7.53 8.20 -29.30
CA LYS A 146 -6.73 7.50 -28.28
C LYS A 146 -7.23 7.77 -26.86
N LEU A 147 -7.61 9.01 -26.54
CA LEU A 147 -8.21 9.37 -25.24
C LEU A 147 -9.53 8.64 -24.97
N LEU A 148 -10.27 8.25 -26.01
CA LEU A 148 -11.52 7.50 -25.91
C LEU A 148 -11.33 5.97 -25.91
N GLU A 149 -10.15 5.49 -26.27
CA GLU A 149 -9.81 4.06 -26.33
C GLU A 149 -9.34 3.56 -24.96
N GLY A 150 -10.24 3.04 -24.12
CA GLY A 150 -9.84 2.42 -22.86
C GLY A 150 -11.00 2.29 -21.89
N ASP A 151 -10.68 2.13 -20.62
CA ASP A 151 -11.69 2.00 -19.56
C ASP A 151 -12.18 3.34 -19.00
N GLN A 152 -11.67 4.46 -19.54
CA GLN A 152 -12.07 5.82 -19.15
C GLN A 152 -11.85 6.08 -17.64
N ALA A 153 -10.73 5.54 -17.12
CA ALA A 153 -10.28 5.62 -15.74
C ALA A 153 -11.22 4.98 -14.72
N ALA A 154 -12.09 4.07 -15.15
CA ALA A 154 -12.98 3.33 -14.25
C ALA A 154 -12.19 2.46 -13.26
N SER A 155 -11.20 1.69 -13.73
CA SER A 155 -10.38 0.85 -12.87
C SER A 155 -9.46 1.66 -11.95
N LEU A 156 -8.98 2.83 -12.39
CA LEU A 156 -8.20 3.75 -11.55
C LEU A 156 -9.00 4.23 -10.34
N ARG A 157 -10.25 4.66 -10.55
CA ARG A 157 -11.12 5.10 -9.44
C ARG A 157 -11.50 3.95 -8.52
N ALA A 158 -11.75 2.76 -9.07
CA ALA A 158 -11.98 1.56 -8.25
C ALA A 158 -10.75 1.21 -7.40
N ALA A 159 -9.55 1.27 -7.98
CA ALA A 159 -8.30 1.04 -7.26
C ALA A 159 -8.04 2.09 -6.17
N SER A 160 -8.30 3.37 -6.46
CA SER A 160 -8.23 4.46 -5.47
C SER A 160 -9.13 4.16 -4.25
N ALA A 161 -10.37 3.72 -4.48
CA ALA A 161 -11.28 3.34 -3.41
C ALA A 161 -10.77 2.14 -2.60
N GLU A 162 -10.30 1.07 -3.27
CA GLU A 162 -9.78 -0.13 -2.61
C GLU A 162 -8.52 0.15 -1.79
N TRP A 163 -7.59 0.95 -2.31
CA TRP A 163 -6.36 1.34 -1.61
C TRP A 163 -6.63 2.27 -0.44
N THR A 164 -7.61 3.17 -0.56
CA THR A 164 -8.10 3.98 0.56
C THR A 164 -8.69 3.09 1.66
N ALA A 165 -9.54 2.12 1.28
CA ALA A 165 -10.10 1.16 2.23
C ALA A 165 -9.01 0.31 2.91
N ASN A 166 -7.96 -0.06 2.17
CA ASN A 166 -6.81 -0.78 2.72
C ASN A 166 -6.03 0.06 3.73
N ALA A 167 -5.81 1.34 3.46
CA ALA A 167 -5.16 2.24 4.42
C ALA A 167 -5.95 2.35 5.74
N VAL A 168 -7.29 2.37 5.66
CA VAL A 168 -8.15 2.32 6.85
C VAL A 168 -7.96 0.98 7.58
N ARG A 169 -8.00 -0.16 6.88
CA ARG A 169 -7.76 -1.48 7.49
C ARG A 169 -6.41 -1.57 8.22
N LEU A 170 -5.35 -1.03 7.63
CA LEU A 170 -4.03 -0.98 8.27
C LEU A 170 -4.01 -0.08 9.51
N THR A 171 -4.74 1.04 9.45
CA THR A 171 -4.97 1.91 10.62
C THR A 171 -5.75 1.21 11.72
N GLU A 172 -6.61 0.25 11.39
CA GLU A 172 -7.30 -0.57 12.39
C GLU A 172 -6.41 -1.71 12.92
N ALA A 173 -5.57 -2.28 12.06
CA ALA A 173 -4.63 -3.35 12.39
C ALA A 173 -3.55 -2.96 13.40
N LEU A 174 -3.29 -1.66 13.61
CA LEU A 174 -2.36 -1.20 14.64
C LEU A 174 -2.93 -1.31 16.06
N ARG A 175 -4.27 -1.33 16.23
CA ARG A 175 -4.93 -1.27 17.55
C ARG A 175 -4.42 -2.34 18.52
N PRO A 176 -4.30 -3.63 18.13
CA PRO A 176 -3.74 -4.65 19.01
C PRO A 176 -2.36 -4.29 19.52
N PHE A 177 -1.50 -3.63 18.73
CA PHE A 177 -0.12 -3.31 19.11
C PHE A 177 0.01 -2.10 20.05
N GLU A 178 -0.92 -1.14 19.98
CA GLU A 178 -0.94 0.02 20.86
C GLU A 178 -1.42 -0.30 22.28
N ILE A 179 -2.37 -1.23 22.40
CA ILE A 179 -2.96 -1.59 23.69
C ILE A 179 -1.94 -2.37 24.54
N ARG A 180 -1.53 -1.79 25.67
CA ARG A 180 -0.68 -2.49 26.65
C ARG A 180 -1.44 -3.64 27.30
N MET A 181 -0.71 -4.70 27.64
CA MET A 181 -1.24 -5.78 28.47
C MET A 181 -1.28 -5.31 29.92
N GLN A 182 -2.33 -5.66 30.67
CA GLN A 182 -2.59 -5.07 31.97
C GLN A 182 -1.68 -5.63 33.06
N ASN A 183 -1.37 -6.92 33.00
CA ASN A 183 -0.61 -7.61 34.04
C ASN A 183 0.71 -8.15 33.50
N TRP A 184 1.47 -7.35 32.75
CA TRP A 184 2.80 -7.75 32.30
C TRP A 184 3.83 -6.62 32.45
N GLU A 185 4.78 -6.82 33.36
CA GLU A 185 5.82 -5.85 33.72
C GLU A 185 7.21 -6.51 33.73
N GLY A 186 8.26 -5.69 33.67
CA GLY A 186 9.65 -6.11 33.65
C GLY A 186 10.31 -6.02 32.28
N VAL A 187 11.60 -6.40 32.22
CA VAL A 187 12.47 -6.16 31.05
C VAL A 187 11.93 -6.77 29.75
N ALA A 188 11.32 -7.97 29.83
CA ALA A 188 10.73 -8.61 28.67
C ALA A 188 9.50 -7.86 28.14
N ALA A 189 8.68 -7.32 29.05
CA ALA A 189 7.51 -6.51 28.71
C ALA A 189 7.93 -5.21 27.99
N GLU A 190 8.93 -4.51 28.54
CA GLU A 190 9.45 -3.27 27.93
C GLU A 190 10.06 -3.51 26.53
N ALA A 191 10.81 -4.59 26.36
CA ALA A 191 11.35 -4.97 25.06
C ALA A 191 10.22 -5.26 24.04
N ALA A 192 9.18 -5.96 24.45
CA ALA A 192 8.02 -6.25 23.60
C ALA A 192 7.22 -4.98 23.26
N TYR A 193 6.98 -4.10 24.23
CA TYR A 193 6.27 -2.83 23.96
C TYR A 193 7.06 -1.91 23.03
N THR A 194 8.39 -1.90 23.13
CA THR A 194 9.25 -1.20 22.17
C THR A 194 9.06 -1.76 20.75
N LYS A 195 9.03 -3.10 20.61
CA LYS A 195 8.78 -3.75 19.32
C LYS A 195 7.38 -3.48 18.78
N PHE A 196 6.34 -3.55 19.61
CA PHE A 196 4.98 -3.23 19.21
C PHE A 196 4.81 -1.79 18.78
N LYS A 197 5.43 -0.84 19.50
CA LYS A 197 5.42 0.56 19.09
C LYS A 197 6.11 0.75 17.74
N SER A 198 7.26 0.12 17.52
CA SER A 198 7.96 0.18 16.23
C SER A 198 7.14 -0.42 15.10
N PHE A 199 6.51 -1.57 15.33
CA PHE A 199 5.69 -2.26 14.34
C PHE A 199 4.39 -1.50 14.02
N GLY A 200 3.70 -0.99 15.04
CA GLY A 200 2.53 -0.13 14.87
C GLY A 200 2.86 1.15 14.10
N GLY A 201 4.00 1.77 14.39
CA GLY A 201 4.50 2.92 13.62
C GLY A 201 4.79 2.59 12.15
N TRP A 202 5.32 1.39 11.88
CA TRP A 202 5.52 0.91 10.51
C TRP A 202 4.18 0.66 9.78
N LEU A 203 3.19 0.05 10.44
CA LEU A 203 1.84 -0.13 9.87
C LEU A 203 1.19 1.22 9.54
N GLN A 204 1.33 2.21 10.42
CA GLN A 204 0.82 3.56 10.19
C GLN A 204 1.51 4.23 8.97
N ALA A 205 2.82 4.04 8.82
CA ALA A 205 3.55 4.53 7.66
C ALA A 205 3.09 3.85 6.36
N LEU A 206 2.89 2.53 6.39
CA LEU A 206 2.38 1.76 5.25
C LEU A 206 0.95 2.21 4.87
N ALA A 207 0.07 2.43 5.85
CA ALA A 207 -1.26 2.99 5.61
C ALA A 207 -1.17 4.34 4.89
N GLY A 208 -0.29 5.24 5.34
CA GLY A 208 -0.03 6.51 4.68
C GLY A 208 0.45 6.37 3.24
N LYS A 209 1.26 5.34 2.92
CA LYS A 209 1.69 5.05 1.55
C LYS A 209 0.55 4.54 0.67
N TRP A 210 -0.34 3.69 1.19
CA TRP A 210 -1.54 3.30 0.45
C TRP A 210 -2.48 4.48 0.18
N THR A 211 -2.63 5.40 1.13
CA THR A 211 -3.38 6.65 0.91
C THR A 211 -2.74 7.52 -0.18
N GLN A 212 -1.40 7.64 -0.18
CA GLN A 212 -0.68 8.37 -1.24
C GLN A 212 -0.91 7.72 -2.60
N LEU A 213 -0.83 6.39 -2.69
CA LEU A 213 -1.05 5.67 -3.94
C LEU A 213 -2.49 5.81 -4.46
N ALA A 214 -3.49 5.77 -3.57
CA ALA A 214 -4.88 6.07 -3.91
C ALA A 214 -5.06 7.47 -4.49
N ALA A 215 -4.44 8.48 -3.87
CA ALA A 215 -4.49 9.84 -4.35
C ALA A 215 -3.83 10.00 -5.73
N GLU A 216 -2.72 9.32 -6.00
CA GLU A 216 -2.07 9.34 -7.32
C GLU A 216 -2.93 8.65 -8.39
N ALA A 217 -3.65 7.57 -8.07
CA ALA A 217 -4.64 6.97 -8.98
C ALA A 217 -5.77 7.94 -9.34
N GLU A 218 -6.35 8.61 -8.33
CA GLU A 218 -7.41 9.58 -8.55
C GLU A 218 -6.93 10.80 -9.33
N LYS A 219 -5.69 11.24 -9.07
CA LYS A 219 -5.06 12.33 -9.81
C LYS A 219 -4.88 11.97 -11.28
N LEU A 220 -4.43 10.74 -11.59
CA LEU A 220 -4.32 10.27 -12.98
C LEU A 220 -5.69 10.17 -13.66
N ALA A 221 -6.72 9.68 -12.95
CA ALA A 221 -8.09 9.64 -13.47
C ALA A 221 -8.64 11.04 -13.79
N THR A 222 -8.39 12.00 -12.90
CA THR A 222 -8.80 13.40 -13.08
C THR A 222 -8.05 14.05 -14.24
N ALA A 223 -6.75 13.78 -14.39
CA ALA A 223 -5.95 14.29 -15.49
C ALA A 223 -6.45 13.77 -16.85
N HIS A 224 -6.80 12.48 -16.92
CA HIS A 224 -7.41 11.89 -18.11
C HIS A 224 -8.72 12.58 -18.49
N ASP A 225 -9.63 12.79 -17.53
CA ASP A 225 -10.90 13.49 -17.79
C ASP A 225 -10.65 14.93 -18.28
N ALA A 226 -9.70 15.63 -17.67
CA ALA A 226 -9.34 16.99 -18.04
C ALA A 226 -8.77 17.06 -19.47
N ALA A 227 -7.87 16.14 -19.82
CA ALA A 227 -7.30 16.06 -21.16
C ALA A 227 -8.39 15.80 -22.22
N LYS A 228 -9.32 14.87 -21.94
CA LYS A 228 -10.46 14.61 -22.83
C LYS A 228 -11.37 15.84 -22.98
N ALA A 229 -11.72 16.50 -21.88
CA ALA A 229 -12.56 17.69 -21.90
C ALA A 229 -11.90 18.85 -22.65
N ALA A 230 -10.58 19.00 -22.53
CA ALA A 230 -9.81 20.04 -23.21
C ALA A 230 -9.63 19.75 -24.71
N ASN A 231 -9.40 18.50 -25.11
CA ASN A 231 -9.14 18.15 -26.51
C ASN A 231 -10.43 18.09 -27.36
N SER A 232 -11.58 17.80 -26.76
CA SER A 232 -12.86 17.71 -27.47
C SER A 232 -13.21 18.96 -28.31
N PRO A 233 -13.16 20.20 -27.79
CA PRO A 233 -13.39 21.39 -28.62
C PRO A 233 -12.30 21.62 -29.68
N VAL A 234 -11.04 21.24 -29.40
CA VAL A 234 -9.92 21.36 -30.34
C VAL A 234 -10.13 20.44 -31.54
N ARG A 235 -10.55 19.18 -31.30
CA ARG A 235 -10.99 18.25 -32.34
C ARG A 235 -12.11 18.82 -33.19
N ALA A 236 -13.18 19.32 -32.55
CA ALA A 236 -14.37 19.78 -33.26
C ALA A 236 -14.05 20.95 -34.20
N GLU A 237 -13.21 21.89 -33.77
CA GLU A 237 -12.76 22.99 -34.63
C GLU A 237 -11.86 22.48 -35.77
N TYR A 238 -10.96 21.55 -35.49
CA TYR A 238 -10.06 20.98 -36.49
C TYR A 238 -10.82 20.23 -37.59
N GLU A 239 -11.81 19.39 -37.25
CA GLU A 239 -12.67 18.68 -38.21
C GLU A 239 -13.53 19.66 -39.05
N ALA A 240 -14.03 20.73 -38.43
CA ALA A 240 -14.77 21.78 -39.14
C ALA A 240 -13.89 22.50 -40.17
N LEU A 241 -12.65 22.85 -39.80
CA LEU A 241 -11.67 23.47 -40.70
C LEU A 241 -11.23 22.54 -41.83
N GLN A 242 -11.03 21.25 -41.55
CA GLN A 242 -10.76 20.23 -42.58
C GLN A 242 -11.90 20.17 -43.61
N THR A 243 -13.15 20.14 -43.13
CA THR A 243 -14.34 20.11 -43.99
C THR A 243 -14.46 21.40 -44.82
N GLN A 244 -14.19 22.55 -44.20
CA GLN A 244 -14.19 23.84 -44.89
C GLN A 244 -13.13 23.90 -46.00
N LEU A 245 -11.91 23.44 -45.72
CA LEU A 245 -10.82 23.43 -46.70
C LEU A 245 -11.17 22.53 -47.88
N LEU A 246 -11.72 21.34 -47.64
CA LEU A 246 -12.15 20.41 -48.68
C LEU A 246 -13.29 21.00 -49.55
N THR A 247 -14.28 21.63 -48.93
CA THR A 247 -15.44 22.19 -49.65
C THR A 247 -15.12 23.44 -50.46
N GLN A 248 -14.08 24.21 -50.07
CA GLN A 248 -13.68 25.45 -50.77
C GLN A 248 -12.69 25.23 -51.92
N GLY A 249 -12.35 23.99 -52.26
CA GLY A 249 -11.40 23.67 -53.34
C GLY A 249 -9.97 23.39 -52.88
N GLY A 250 -9.78 23.07 -51.59
CA GLY A 250 -8.51 22.66 -51.03
C GLY A 250 -7.52 23.82 -50.85
N LEU A 251 -6.22 23.50 -50.92
CA LEU A 251 -5.14 24.46 -50.69
C LEU A 251 -5.04 25.58 -51.75
N ALA A 252 -5.74 25.44 -52.88
CA ALA A 252 -5.81 26.47 -53.92
C ALA A 252 -6.89 27.53 -53.64
N ALA A 253 -7.73 27.34 -52.61
CA ALA A 253 -8.83 28.24 -52.29
C ALA A 253 -8.35 29.60 -51.73
N PRO A 254 -9.03 30.71 -52.06
CA PRO A 254 -8.81 31.99 -51.38
C PRO A 254 -9.01 31.84 -49.85
N GLY A 255 -8.01 32.22 -49.06
CA GLY A 255 -8.06 32.10 -47.59
C GLY A 255 -7.57 30.76 -47.01
N ALA A 256 -7.19 29.78 -47.85
CA ALA A 256 -6.69 28.48 -47.40
C ALA A 256 -5.49 28.56 -46.43
N LYS A 257 -4.61 29.56 -46.60
CA LYS A 257 -3.47 29.78 -45.70
C LYS A 257 -3.90 30.08 -44.26
N ALA A 258 -4.91 30.93 -44.06
CA ALA A 258 -5.39 31.27 -42.72
C ALA A 258 -6.04 30.06 -42.04
N LEU A 259 -6.78 29.23 -42.81
CA LEU A 259 -7.32 27.96 -42.31
C LEU A 259 -6.20 27.01 -41.89
N GLN A 260 -5.16 26.87 -42.72
CA GLN A 260 -4.01 26.02 -42.41
C GLN A 260 -3.21 26.50 -41.20
N GLU A 261 -3.04 27.82 -41.03
CA GLU A 261 -2.42 28.42 -39.85
C GLU A 261 -3.24 28.09 -38.59
N ARG A 262 -4.57 28.22 -38.62
CA ARG A 262 -5.42 27.85 -37.48
C ARG A 262 -5.37 26.35 -37.19
N MET A 263 -5.41 25.50 -38.21
CA MET A 263 -5.24 24.05 -38.04
C MET A 263 -3.88 23.68 -37.41
N THR A 264 -2.81 24.41 -37.75
CA THR A 264 -1.48 24.21 -37.15
C THR A 264 -1.45 24.62 -35.68
N GLN A 265 -2.17 25.68 -35.30
CA GLN A 265 -2.34 26.08 -33.90
C GLN A 265 -3.11 25.01 -33.12
N LEU A 266 -4.23 24.50 -33.66
CA LEU A 266 -5.01 23.44 -33.02
C LEU A 266 -4.18 22.15 -32.84
N TYR A 267 -3.29 21.86 -33.78
CA TYR A 267 -2.32 20.77 -33.62
C TYR A 267 -1.41 20.98 -32.41
N GLN A 268 -0.85 22.18 -32.25
CA GLN A 268 0.00 22.54 -31.11
C GLN A 268 -0.78 22.53 -29.79
N GLU A 269 -2.00 23.06 -29.78
CA GLU A 269 -2.90 23.03 -28.61
C GLU A 269 -3.19 21.58 -28.18
N SER A 270 -3.44 20.66 -29.13
CA SER A 270 -3.65 19.23 -28.83
C SER A 270 -2.39 18.53 -28.30
N GLU A 271 -1.21 18.84 -28.86
CA GLU A 271 0.06 18.33 -28.36
C GLU A 271 0.39 18.86 -26.95
N GLU A 272 0.08 20.12 -26.65
CA GLU A 272 0.22 20.69 -25.30
C GLU A 272 -0.69 19.99 -24.29
N ILE A 273 -1.94 19.67 -24.67
CA ILE A 273 -2.87 18.90 -23.82
C ILE A 273 -2.30 17.49 -23.52
N ARG A 274 -1.69 16.84 -24.51
CA ARG A 274 -1.05 15.53 -24.31
C ARG A 274 0.21 15.58 -23.43
N ALA A 275 0.88 16.72 -23.36
CA ALA A 275 2.14 16.89 -22.64
C ALA A 275 1.95 17.37 -21.18
N ALA A 276 0.77 17.91 -20.85
CA ALA A 276 0.40 18.41 -19.52
C ALA A 276 0.09 17.28 -18.52
#